data_AF-A0AAD6GBD3-F1
#
_entry.id   AF-A0AAD6GBD3-F1
#
_cell.length_a   1.000
_cell.length_b   1.000
_cell.length_c   1.000
_cell.angle_alpha   90.00
_cell.angle_beta   90.00
_cell.angle_gamma   90.00
#
_symmetry.space_group_name_H-M   'P 1'
#
loop_
_entity.id
_entity.type
_entity.pdbx_description
1 polymer ?
#
loop_
_entity_poly.entity_id
_entity_poly.type
_entity_poly.pdbx_seq_one_letter_code
_entity_poly.pdbx_strand_id
1 'polypeptide(L)'
;MSNLPDPLPVILCGQSTKIGKPVAEAMLPEIEVIHFIQTNDAALAEIPHLLAGRGPQSPHDNGVGSGNYSQPARAVICGHGYSVSDVETFRAACEGVIQEPVVWVLSDPAKQRAPDASLPGEGYAKVAAQLAKDIIMKWKEDGADKDEVIFFQALSFGVIMIAGARAQYFGNLRNLTPRWARHYTEAI
;
A
#
# COMPACT_ATOMS: atom_id res chain seq x y z
N MET A 1 20.65 11.62 -4.81
CA MET A 1 19.50 12.03 -3.98
C MET A 1 18.28 11.94 -4.87
N SER A 2 17.31 11.10 -4.50
CA SER A 2 16.03 10.98 -5.18
C SER A 2 15.34 12.35 -5.14
N ASN A 3 15.05 12.93 -6.32
CA ASN A 3 14.47 14.27 -6.44
C ASN A 3 12.95 14.25 -6.23
N LEU A 4 12.52 13.46 -5.25
CA LEU A 4 11.12 13.25 -4.94
C LEU A 4 10.56 14.46 -4.20
N PRO A 5 9.30 14.81 -4.45
CA PRO A 5 8.66 15.92 -3.76
C PRO A 5 8.54 15.70 -2.25
N ASP A 6 8.37 16.82 -1.57
CA ASP A 6 8.14 16.92 -0.13
C ASP A 6 7.00 17.93 0.11
N PRO A 7 5.84 17.50 0.63
CA PRO A 7 5.49 16.12 1.00
C PRO A 7 5.40 15.17 -0.19
N LEU A 8 5.61 13.87 0.04
CA LEU A 8 5.47 12.86 -1.02
C LEU A 8 3.99 12.57 -1.30
N PRO A 9 3.49 12.74 -2.55
CA PRO A 9 2.10 12.45 -2.88
C PRO A 9 1.81 10.94 -2.97
N VAL A 10 0.79 10.48 -2.25
CA VAL A 10 0.44 9.06 -2.09
C VAL A 10 -1.05 8.82 -2.26
N ILE A 11 -1.39 7.67 -2.86
CA ILE A 11 -2.77 7.18 -2.97
C ILE A 11 -3.02 6.18 -1.83
N LEU A 12 -4.14 6.31 -1.13
CA LEU A 12 -4.54 5.39 -0.07
C LEU A 12 -5.80 4.62 -0.47
N CYS A 13 -5.72 3.31 -0.51
CA CYS A 13 -6.83 2.40 -0.80
C CYS A 13 -7.30 1.74 0.50
N GLY A 14 -8.55 1.99 0.90
CA GLY A 14 -9.14 1.40 2.11
C GLY A 14 -10.66 1.42 2.11
N GLN A 15 -11.30 0.43 2.74
CA GLN A 15 -12.76 0.30 2.71
C GLN A 15 -13.50 1.32 3.59
N SER A 16 -12.85 1.90 4.61
CA SER A 16 -13.50 2.74 5.61
C SER A 16 -12.80 4.09 5.79
N THR A 17 -13.51 5.18 5.53
CA THR A 17 -13.04 6.56 5.79
C THR A 17 -12.77 6.82 7.28
N LYS A 18 -13.46 6.13 8.19
CA LYS A 18 -13.22 6.22 9.65
C LYS A 18 -11.81 5.78 10.04
N ILE A 19 -11.19 4.90 9.24
CA ILE A 19 -9.79 4.47 9.41
C ILE A 19 -8.88 5.26 8.45
N GLY A 20 -9.30 5.47 7.20
CA GLY A 20 -8.51 6.18 6.19
C GLY A 20 -8.15 7.60 6.59
N LYS A 21 -9.08 8.36 7.18
CA LYS A 21 -8.85 9.74 7.63
C LYS A 21 -7.75 9.85 8.70
N PRO A 22 -7.81 9.14 9.84
CA PRO A 22 -6.74 9.22 10.84
C PRO A 22 -5.41 8.64 10.33
N VAL A 23 -5.43 7.70 9.37
CA VAL A 23 -4.20 7.23 8.69
C VAL A 23 -3.58 8.36 7.87
N ALA A 24 -4.37 9.04 7.04
CA ALA A 24 -3.91 10.16 6.21
C ALA A 24 -3.36 11.32 7.06
N GLU A 25 -4.05 11.67 8.14
CA GLU A 25 -3.59 12.73 9.07
C GLU A 25 -2.27 12.34 9.77
N ALA A 26 -2.06 11.06 10.09
CA ALA A 26 -0.85 10.57 10.75
C ALA A 26 0.37 10.47 9.83
N MET A 27 0.20 10.60 8.51
CA MET A 27 1.28 10.56 7.53
C MET A 27 1.99 11.91 7.33
N LEU A 28 1.32 12.99 7.70
CA LEU A 28 1.87 14.35 7.62
C LEU A 28 2.96 14.57 8.68
N PRO A 29 3.93 15.47 8.41
CA PRO A 29 4.06 16.29 7.19
C PRO A 29 4.82 15.64 6.01
N GLU A 30 5.42 14.47 6.16
CA GLU A 30 6.38 13.92 5.20
C GLU A 30 5.71 13.24 4.00
N ILE A 31 4.50 12.71 4.20
CA ILE A 31 3.70 12.03 3.18
C ILE A 31 2.32 12.68 3.15
N GLU A 32 1.90 13.07 1.95
CA GLU A 32 0.58 13.64 1.70
C GLU A 32 -0.28 12.59 1.00
N VAL A 33 -1.37 12.17 1.66
CA VAL A 33 -2.40 11.38 0.99
C VAL A 33 -3.21 12.33 0.12
N ILE A 34 -3.05 12.24 -1.20
CA ILE A 34 -3.73 13.13 -2.16
C ILE A 34 -5.10 12.60 -2.58
N HIS A 35 -5.30 11.28 -2.52
CA HIS A 35 -6.55 10.62 -2.91
C HIS A 35 -6.82 9.37 -2.08
N PHE A 36 -8.10 9.14 -1.75
CA PHE A 36 -8.55 7.95 -1.03
C PHE A 36 -9.53 7.14 -1.85
N ILE A 37 -9.29 5.84 -2.02
CA ILE A 37 -10.06 4.94 -2.89
C ILE A 37 -10.68 3.81 -2.07
N GLN A 38 -12.00 3.62 -2.21
CA GLN A 38 -12.76 2.66 -1.38
C GLN A 38 -13.16 1.36 -2.09
N THR A 39 -13.07 1.31 -3.42
CA THR A 39 -13.55 0.17 -4.23
C THR A 39 -12.54 -0.21 -5.30
N ASN A 40 -12.51 -1.50 -5.67
CA ASN A 40 -11.63 -2.02 -6.73
C ASN A 40 -11.91 -1.35 -8.09
N ASP A 41 -13.16 -1.08 -8.43
CA ASP A 41 -13.52 -0.45 -9.71
C ASP A 41 -12.97 0.98 -9.80
N ALA A 42 -13.11 1.77 -8.73
CA ALA A 42 -12.50 3.10 -8.64
C ALA A 42 -10.97 3.01 -8.67
N ALA A 43 -10.36 2.01 -8.00
CA ALA A 43 -8.91 1.80 -8.04
C ALA A 43 -8.39 1.55 -9.46
N LEU A 44 -9.08 0.71 -10.24
CA LEU A 44 -8.74 0.44 -11.64
C LEU A 44 -8.85 1.68 -12.52
N ALA A 45 -9.87 2.52 -12.29
CA ALA A 45 -10.07 3.73 -13.07
C ALA A 45 -9.10 4.85 -12.68
N GLU A 46 -8.86 5.07 -11.39
CA GLU A 46 -8.22 6.28 -10.88
C GLU A 46 -6.71 6.12 -10.69
N ILE A 47 -6.22 4.96 -10.23
CA ILE A 47 -4.79 4.76 -9.94
C ILE A 47 -3.91 5.05 -11.17
N PRO A 48 -4.20 4.52 -12.38
CA PRO A 48 -3.37 4.81 -13.56
C PRO A 48 -3.31 6.31 -13.89
N HIS A 49 -4.40 7.04 -13.67
CA HIS A 49 -4.47 8.48 -13.93
C HIS A 49 -3.66 9.28 -12.91
N LEU A 50 -3.82 8.98 -11.63
CA LEU A 50 -3.14 9.66 -10.54
C LEU A 50 -1.62 9.43 -10.58
N LEU A 51 -1.18 8.22 -10.92
CA LEU A 51 0.25 7.91 -11.10
C LEU A 51 0.82 8.56 -12.38
N ALA A 52 -0.02 8.81 -13.39
CA ALA A 52 0.36 9.60 -14.57
C ALA A 52 0.35 11.12 -14.35
N GLY A 53 0.06 11.60 -13.13
CA GLY A 53 -0.05 13.04 -12.82
C GLY A 53 -1.30 13.70 -13.40
N ARG A 54 -2.36 12.93 -13.63
CA ARG A 54 -3.67 13.41 -14.05
C ARG A 54 -4.63 13.36 -12.86
N GLY A 55 -5.61 14.25 -12.83
CA GLY A 55 -6.67 14.23 -11.81
C GLY A 55 -7.57 12.99 -11.92
N PRO A 56 -8.33 12.68 -10.85
CA PRO A 56 -9.26 11.56 -10.85
C PRO A 56 -10.38 11.78 -11.89
N GLN A 57 -10.82 10.69 -12.52
CA GLN A 57 -11.86 10.75 -13.56
C GLN A 57 -13.27 10.93 -12.98
N SER A 58 -13.47 10.53 -11.73
CA SER A 58 -14.72 10.73 -11.01
C SER A 58 -14.49 11.68 -9.83
N PRO A 59 -15.36 12.67 -9.59
CA PRO A 59 -15.30 13.50 -8.39
C PRO A 59 -15.86 12.73 -7.19
N HIS A 60 -15.27 11.58 -6.85
CA HIS A 60 -15.56 10.88 -5.61
C HIS A 60 -14.84 11.58 -4.46
N ASP A 61 -15.41 12.69 -3.99
CA ASP A 61 -14.99 13.30 -2.75
C ASP A 61 -15.60 12.52 -1.57
N ASN A 62 -14.74 11.77 -0.88
CA ASN A 62 -15.08 11.03 0.33
C ASN A 62 -14.57 11.75 1.60
N GLY A 63 -14.10 12.99 1.46
CA GLY A 63 -13.57 13.82 2.54
C GLY A 63 -12.23 13.32 3.12
N VAL A 64 -11.52 12.44 2.40
CA VAL A 64 -10.21 11.93 2.80
C VAL A 64 -9.18 12.22 1.71
N GLY A 65 -8.05 12.79 2.13
CA GLY A 65 -6.98 13.25 1.26
C GLY A 65 -7.10 14.74 0.92
N SER A 66 -6.02 15.33 0.43
CA SER A 66 -5.94 16.77 0.18
C SER A 66 -6.55 17.21 -1.16
N GLY A 67 -6.72 16.28 -2.11
CA GLY A 67 -7.12 16.60 -3.47
C GLY A 67 -6.05 17.36 -4.28
N ASN A 68 -4.81 17.40 -3.80
CA ASN A 68 -3.70 18.08 -4.47
C ASN A 68 -3.10 17.18 -5.58
N TYR A 69 -3.63 17.28 -6.79
CA TYR A 69 -3.12 16.55 -7.96
C TYR A 69 -2.07 17.32 -8.77
N SER A 70 -1.42 18.33 -8.17
CA SER A 70 -0.40 19.15 -8.85
C SER A 70 0.85 18.35 -9.23
N GLN A 71 1.03 17.18 -8.63
CA GLN A 71 2.16 16.29 -8.82
C GLN A 71 1.68 14.83 -8.92
N PRO A 72 2.38 13.97 -9.68
CA PRO A 72 2.04 12.56 -9.77
C PRO A 72 2.25 11.86 -8.42
N ALA A 73 1.35 10.93 -8.10
CA ALA A 73 1.54 10.05 -6.95
C ALA A 73 2.75 9.13 -7.17
N ARG A 74 3.48 8.87 -6.08
CA ARG A 74 4.72 8.07 -6.07
C ARG A 74 4.64 6.81 -5.23
N ALA A 75 3.57 6.67 -4.44
CA ALA A 75 3.26 5.44 -3.74
C ALA A 75 1.75 5.15 -3.74
N VAL A 76 1.42 3.87 -3.63
CA VAL A 76 0.05 3.38 -3.42
C VAL A 76 0.03 2.50 -2.19
N ILE A 77 -0.83 2.82 -1.22
CA ILE A 77 -1.00 2.05 0.01
C ILE A 77 -2.33 1.31 -0.06
N CYS A 78 -2.32 -0.01 0.00
CA CYS A 78 -3.50 -0.85 -0.01
C CYS A 78 -3.69 -1.51 1.36
N GLY A 79 -4.81 -1.19 2.03
CA GLY A 79 -5.20 -1.83 3.28
C GLY A 79 -5.76 -3.25 3.09
N HIS A 80 -6.11 -3.90 4.21
CA HIS A 80 -6.61 -5.30 4.29
C HIS A 80 -7.81 -5.68 3.41
N GLY A 81 -8.51 -4.69 2.84
CA GLY A 81 -9.64 -4.93 1.95
C GLY A 81 -9.24 -5.32 0.52
N TYR A 82 -7.96 -5.24 0.17
CA TYR A 82 -7.45 -5.51 -1.16
C TYR A 82 -6.53 -6.73 -1.15
N SER A 83 -6.76 -7.66 -2.06
CA SER A 83 -5.91 -8.84 -2.23
C SER A 83 -4.67 -8.51 -3.07
N VAL A 84 -3.66 -9.40 -3.05
CA VAL A 84 -2.50 -9.28 -3.93
C VAL A 84 -2.91 -9.30 -5.40
N SER A 85 -3.88 -10.15 -5.75
CA SER A 85 -4.42 -10.25 -7.11
C SER A 85 -5.09 -8.96 -7.58
N ASP A 86 -5.77 -8.23 -6.69
CA ASP A 86 -6.36 -6.93 -7.03
C ASP A 86 -5.26 -5.93 -7.38
N VAL A 87 -4.21 -5.88 -6.56
CA VAL A 87 -3.09 -4.95 -6.77
C VAL A 87 -2.26 -5.30 -8.01
N GLU A 88 -2.07 -6.57 -8.31
CA GLU A 88 -1.48 -7.01 -9.58
C GLU A 88 -2.31 -6.53 -10.78
N THR A 89 -3.65 -6.57 -10.66
CA THR A 89 -4.54 -6.06 -11.71
C THR A 89 -4.40 -4.54 -11.84
N PHE A 90 -4.31 -3.80 -10.74
CA PHE A 90 -4.09 -2.35 -10.76
C PHE A 90 -2.74 -1.99 -11.39
N ARG A 91 -1.68 -2.74 -11.05
CA ARG A 91 -0.35 -2.57 -11.66
C ARG A 91 -0.35 -2.84 -13.15
N ALA A 92 -0.98 -3.93 -13.58
CA ALA A 92 -1.11 -4.27 -15.00
C ALA A 92 -1.83 -3.15 -15.78
N ALA A 93 -2.87 -2.55 -15.20
CA ALA A 93 -3.58 -1.41 -15.79
C ALA A 93 -2.71 -0.14 -15.91
N CYS A 94 -1.62 -0.07 -15.14
CA CYS A 94 -0.69 1.05 -15.15
C CYS A 94 0.51 0.84 -16.10
N GLU A 95 0.72 -0.37 -16.63
CA GLU A 95 1.83 -0.67 -17.52
C GLU A 95 1.74 0.20 -18.79
N GLY A 96 2.85 0.89 -19.11
CA GLY A 96 2.93 1.80 -20.26
C GLY A 96 2.28 3.18 -20.05
N VAL A 97 1.66 3.43 -18.89
CA VAL A 97 1.07 4.72 -18.52
C VAL A 97 1.96 5.47 -17.53
N ILE A 98 2.54 4.74 -16.58
CA ILE A 98 3.46 5.29 -15.57
C ILE A 98 4.84 5.55 -16.20
N GLN A 99 5.39 6.73 -15.93
CA GLN A 99 6.74 7.13 -16.36
C GLN A 99 7.80 7.05 -15.25
N GLU A 100 7.35 7.08 -14.00
CA GLU A 100 8.19 7.23 -12.81
C GLU A 100 8.06 6.02 -11.88
N PRO A 101 9.12 5.57 -11.18
CA PRO A 101 9.01 4.44 -10.27
C PRO A 101 8.00 4.67 -9.13
N VAL A 102 7.21 3.64 -8.82
CA VAL A 102 6.16 3.64 -7.79
C VAL A 102 6.32 2.47 -6.83
N VAL A 103 6.22 2.76 -5.53
CA VAL A 103 6.15 1.74 -4.48
C VAL A 103 4.71 1.42 -4.10
N TRP A 104 4.40 0.12 -4.02
CA TRP A 104 3.09 -0.40 -3.65
C TRP A 104 3.21 -1.07 -2.28
N VAL A 105 2.50 -0.54 -1.30
CA VAL A 105 2.55 -0.98 0.10
C VAL A 105 1.26 -1.70 0.44
N LEU A 106 1.31 -3.00 0.64
CA LEU A 106 0.13 -3.86 0.83
C LEU A 106 0.11 -4.44 2.24
N SER A 107 -1.06 -4.61 2.83
CA SER A 107 -1.18 -5.46 4.01
C SER A 107 -0.83 -6.91 3.68
N ASP A 108 -0.11 -7.59 4.58
CA ASP A 108 0.26 -9.00 4.43
C ASP A 108 -0.98 -9.92 4.33
N PRO A 109 -1.19 -10.60 3.18
CA PRO A 109 -2.34 -11.48 2.97
C PRO A 109 -2.27 -12.76 3.81
N ALA A 110 -1.09 -13.22 4.21
CA ALA A 110 -0.94 -14.42 5.05
C ALA A 110 -1.46 -14.21 6.48
N LYS A 111 -1.72 -12.95 6.84
CA LYS A 111 -2.15 -12.53 8.17
C LYS A 111 -3.43 -11.70 8.09
N GLN A 112 -4.22 -11.95 7.03
CA GLN A 112 -5.55 -11.41 6.84
C GLN A 112 -6.41 -11.73 8.07
N ARG A 113 -7.07 -10.70 8.61
CA ARG A 113 -7.91 -10.86 9.79
C ARG A 113 -9.07 -11.80 9.49
N ALA A 114 -9.41 -12.65 10.45
CA ALA A 114 -10.62 -13.44 10.37
C ALA A 114 -11.84 -12.51 10.13
N PRO A 115 -12.83 -12.91 9.31
CA PRO A 115 -13.97 -12.06 8.94
C PRO A 115 -14.79 -11.53 10.14
N ASP A 116 -14.68 -12.18 11.30
CA ASP A 116 -15.38 -11.89 12.55
C ASP A 116 -14.53 -11.10 13.57
N ALA A 117 -13.28 -10.78 13.25
CA ALA A 117 -12.42 -10.03 14.16
C ALA A 117 -12.93 -8.59 14.31
N SER A 118 -13.36 -8.24 15.53
CA SER A 118 -13.77 -6.89 15.96
C SER A 118 -12.88 -5.81 15.35
N LEU A 119 -13.47 -4.67 14.95
CA LEU A 119 -12.75 -3.53 14.38
C LEU A 119 -11.42 -3.26 15.10
N PRO A 120 -10.36 -2.87 14.37
CA PRO A 120 -9.06 -2.63 14.99
C PRO A 120 -9.20 -1.66 16.16
N GLY A 121 -8.54 -1.97 17.29
CA GLY A 121 -8.61 -1.15 18.48
C GLY A 121 -8.10 0.28 18.25
N GLU A 122 -8.42 1.18 19.18
CA GLU A 122 -7.89 2.54 19.17
C GLU A 122 -6.36 2.53 19.02
N GLY A 123 -5.84 3.23 18.02
CA GLY A 123 -4.40 3.29 17.71
C GLY A 123 -3.96 2.49 16.48
N TYR A 124 -4.78 1.57 15.94
CA TYR A 124 -4.43 0.83 14.71
C TYR A 124 -4.07 1.76 13.54
N ALA A 125 -4.84 2.83 13.34
CA ALA A 125 -4.60 3.80 12.27
C ALA A 125 -3.20 4.42 12.37
N LYS A 126 -2.74 4.75 13.58
CA LYS A 126 -1.40 5.31 13.81
C LYS A 126 -0.30 4.30 13.53
N VAL A 127 -0.47 3.05 13.98
CA VAL A 127 0.50 1.97 13.72
C VAL A 127 0.60 1.66 12.23
N ALA A 128 -0.54 1.52 11.54
CA ALA A 128 -0.56 1.29 10.11
C ALA A 128 0.06 2.45 9.33
N ALA A 129 -0.23 3.70 9.70
CA ALA A 129 0.37 4.88 9.10
C ALA A 129 1.89 4.91 9.29
N GLN A 130 2.37 4.64 10.51
CA GLN A 130 3.80 4.64 10.80
C GLN A 130 4.54 3.55 10.01
N LEU A 131 4.01 2.34 9.95
CA LEU A 131 4.62 1.24 9.18
C LEU A 131 4.70 1.56 7.69
N ALA A 132 3.60 2.06 7.11
CA ALA A 132 3.59 2.44 5.70
C ALA A 132 4.56 3.61 5.43
N LYS A 133 4.62 4.58 6.34
CA LYS A 133 5.56 5.70 6.28
C LYS A 133 7.01 5.22 6.32
N ASP A 134 7.37 4.34 7.26
CA ASP A 134 8.73 3.81 7.37
C ASP A 134 9.15 3.07 6.08
N ILE A 135 8.24 2.30 5.49
CA ILE A 135 8.47 1.60 4.21
C ILE A 135 8.72 2.57 3.06
N ILE A 136 7.84 3.57 2.91
CA ILE A 136 7.92 4.55 1.82
C ILE A 136 9.18 5.42 1.96
N MET A 137 9.48 5.86 3.18
CA MET A 137 10.67 6.66 3.46
C MET A 137 11.94 5.87 3.21
N LYS A 138 11.98 4.60 3.61
CA LYS A 138 13.11 3.72 3.28
C LYS A 138 13.28 3.55 1.77
N TRP A 139 12.20 3.30 1.04
CA TRP A 139 12.25 3.23 -0.42
C TRP A 139 12.74 4.54 -1.06
N LYS A 140 12.32 5.70 -0.51
CA LYS A 140 12.82 7.03 -0.92
C LYS A 140 14.32 7.18 -0.64
N GLU A 141 14.80 6.74 0.53
CA GLU A 141 16.22 6.75 0.92
C GLU A 141 17.08 5.82 0.05
N ASP A 142 16.56 4.64 -0.29
CA ASP A 142 17.19 3.66 -1.18
C ASP A 142 17.24 4.14 -2.66
N GLY A 143 16.67 5.31 -2.93
CA GLY A 143 16.84 6.04 -4.19
C GLY A 143 15.60 6.07 -5.08
N ALA A 144 14.52 5.37 -4.72
CA ALA A 144 13.27 5.33 -5.47
C ALA A 144 13.45 5.04 -6.97
N ASP A 145 14.40 4.16 -7.31
CA ASP A 145 14.82 3.89 -8.69
C ASP A 145 14.06 2.73 -9.35
N LYS A 146 13.24 2.01 -8.59
CA LYS A 146 12.53 0.80 -9.02
C LYS A 146 11.10 0.74 -8.52
N ASP A 147 10.27 0.10 -9.34
CA ASP A 147 8.91 -0.29 -9.01
C ASP A 147 8.91 -1.47 -8.03
N GLU A 148 8.41 -1.27 -6.82
CA GLU A 148 8.44 -2.30 -5.76
C GLU A 148 7.04 -2.60 -5.18
N VAL A 149 6.86 -3.83 -4.70
CA VAL A 149 5.69 -4.26 -3.92
C VAL A 149 6.19 -4.74 -2.57
N ILE A 150 5.76 -4.09 -1.49
CA ILE A 150 6.22 -4.35 -0.14
C ILE A 150 5.02 -4.65 0.75
N PHE A 151 5.10 -5.75 1.50
CA PHE A 151 4.05 -6.14 2.44
C PHE A 151 4.34 -5.60 3.84
N PHE A 152 3.31 -5.11 4.53
CA PHE A 152 3.39 -4.67 5.92
C PHE A 152 2.35 -5.35 6.79
N GLN A 153 2.65 -5.46 8.08
CA GLN A 153 1.71 -6.00 9.06
C GLN A 153 1.60 -5.09 10.28
N ALA A 154 0.41 -4.53 10.50
CA ALA A 154 0.07 -3.87 11.74
C ALA A 154 -0.45 -4.92 12.74
N LEU A 155 0.44 -5.53 13.53
CA LEU A 155 0.05 -6.36 14.67
C LEU A 155 -0.54 -5.48 15.77
N SER A 156 -1.63 -5.93 16.40
CA SER A 156 -2.17 -5.28 17.62
C SER A 156 -1.22 -5.39 18.83
N PHE A 157 -0.12 -6.14 18.69
CA PHE A 157 0.97 -6.27 19.66
C PHE A 157 2.32 -6.21 18.95
N GLY A 158 3.01 -5.06 19.01
CA GLY A 158 4.43 -4.93 18.70
C GLY A 158 4.85 -5.05 17.23
N VAL A 159 5.75 -4.16 16.80
CA VAL A 159 6.28 -4.03 15.43
C VAL A 159 7.16 -5.22 15.04
N ILE A 160 6.89 -5.84 13.89
CA ILE A 160 7.85 -6.69 13.16
C ILE A 160 7.84 -6.23 11.69
N MET A 161 8.94 -5.61 11.25
CA MET A 161 9.19 -5.28 9.84
C MET A 161 9.66 -6.55 9.13
N ILE A 162 8.85 -7.10 8.22
CA ILE A 162 9.27 -8.22 7.36
C ILE A 162 9.85 -7.62 6.08
N ALA A 163 11.17 -7.47 6.04
CA ALA A 163 11.88 -7.15 4.81
C ALA A 163 12.04 -8.43 3.97
N GLY A 164 11.44 -8.44 2.77
CA GLY A 164 11.82 -9.35 1.68
C GLY A 164 10.75 -10.35 1.25
N ALA A 165 10.09 -10.04 0.14
CA ALA A 165 9.60 -11.06 -0.79
C ALA A 165 9.91 -10.59 -2.21
N ARG A 166 11.05 -11.05 -2.74
CA ARG A 166 11.43 -10.88 -4.13
C ARG A 166 10.39 -11.60 -4.97
N ALA A 167 9.60 -10.86 -5.76
CA ALA A 167 8.63 -11.44 -6.68
C ALA A 167 9.36 -12.30 -7.73
N GLN A 168 9.41 -13.60 -7.50
CA GLN A 168 9.62 -14.62 -8.53
C GLN A 168 8.29 -15.32 -8.75
N TYR A 169 7.38 -14.67 -9.46
CA TYR A 169 6.26 -15.34 -10.13
C TYR A 169 6.51 -15.32 -11.63
N PHE A 170 7.50 -16.11 -12.03
CA PHE A 170 7.63 -16.60 -13.40
C PHE A 170 7.28 -18.09 -13.39
N GLY A 171 6.20 -18.45 -14.08
CA GLY A 171 6.09 -19.76 -14.74
C GLY A 171 5.39 -20.90 -13.97
N ASN A 172 4.26 -21.31 -14.57
CA ASN A 172 3.70 -22.67 -14.60
C ASN A 172 3.14 -23.31 -13.31
N LEU A 173 1.80 -23.34 -13.29
CA LEU A 173 0.98 -24.37 -12.65
C LEU A 173 1.42 -25.78 -13.10
N ARG A 174 2.12 -26.51 -12.23
CA ARG A 174 2.02 -27.97 -12.03
C ARG A 174 2.96 -28.39 -10.90
N ASN A 175 2.39 -29.12 -9.92
CA ASN A 175 3.03 -29.79 -8.79
C ASN A 175 3.10 -29.01 -7.47
N LEU A 176 1.98 -29.04 -6.75
CA LEU A 176 1.90 -28.75 -5.32
C LEU A 176 2.62 -29.83 -4.51
N THR A 177 3.64 -29.43 -3.76
CA THR A 177 3.81 -29.74 -2.32
C THR A 177 5.08 -29.04 -1.84
N PRO A 178 4.99 -27.97 -1.03
CA PRO A 178 6.19 -27.30 -0.59
C PRO A 178 6.61 -27.77 0.83
N ARG A 179 7.90 -28.10 0.92
CA ARG A 179 8.59 -28.86 1.97
C ARG A 179 9.01 -28.01 3.18
N TRP A 180 8.37 -26.86 3.42
CA TRP A 180 8.79 -25.87 4.43
C TRP A 180 8.01 -25.92 5.75
N ALA A 181 7.11 -26.89 5.95
CA ALA A 181 6.32 -27.03 7.18
C ALA A 181 7.05 -27.69 8.38
N ARG A 182 8.38 -27.58 8.49
CA ARG A 182 9.10 -27.99 9.71
C ARG A 182 10.21 -27.01 10.02
N HIS A 183 9.98 -26.22 11.08
CA HIS A 183 10.88 -26.01 12.21
C HIS A 183 10.59 -24.65 12.85
N TYR A 184 9.76 -24.65 13.89
CA TYR A 184 9.87 -23.72 15.02
C TYR A 184 9.26 -24.39 16.25
N THR A 185 10.10 -25.15 16.94
CA THR A 185 9.90 -25.54 18.34
C THR A 185 11.23 -25.35 19.05
N GLU A 186 11.13 -24.81 20.26
CA GLU A 186 12.15 -24.71 21.32
C GLU A 186 13.00 -23.44 21.38
N ALA A 187 12.61 -22.56 22.32
CA ALA A 187 13.48 -22.15 23.43
C ALA A 187 12.60 -21.59 24.58
N ILE A 188 12.50 -22.37 25.65
CA ILE A 188 12.31 -21.90 27.04
C ILE A 188 13.70 -21.98 27.68
#